data_AF-A0A1C0S8N6-F1
#
_entry.id   AF-A0A1C0S8N6-F1
#
_cell.length_a   1.000
_cell.length_b   1.000
_cell.length_c   1.000
_cell.angle_alpha   90.00
_cell.angle_beta   90.00
_cell.angle_gamma   90.00
#
_symmetry.space_group_name_H-M   'P 1'
#
loop_
_entity.id
_entity.type
_entity.pdbx_description
1 polymer ?
#
loop_
_entity_poly.entity_id
_entity_poly.type
_entity_poly.pdbx_seq_one_letter_code
_entity_poly.pdbx_strand_id
1 'polypeptide(L)' 'MQNDNDNAPDRPKRPLPPAALRALKEAEERRQAEEKKELPPEIGGRGGEDPARFGDWEIKGRAIDF' A
#
# COMPACT_ATOMS: atom_id res chain seq x y z
N MET A 1 -21.25 -8.57 -2.28
CA MET A 1 -20.29 -7.49 -2.62
C MET A 1 -19.05 -8.19 -3.13
N GLN A 2 -18.80 -8.19 -4.44
CA GLN A 2 -17.61 -8.84 -5.01
C GLN A 2 -16.35 -8.06 -4.57
N ASN A 3 -15.39 -8.76 -3.97
CA ASN A 3 -14.06 -8.23 -3.72
C ASN A 3 -13.23 -8.47 -4.98
N ASP A 4 -13.10 -7.45 -5.81
CA ASP A 4 -12.27 -7.44 -7.01
C ASP A 4 -10.79 -7.35 -6.61
N ASN A 5 -10.18 -8.49 -6.28
CA ASN A 5 -8.74 -8.57 -6.10
C ASN A 5 -8.06 -8.54 -7.49
N ASP A 6 -7.62 -7.35 -7.89
CA ASP A 6 -7.09 -7.03 -9.23
C ASP A 6 -5.63 -7.47 -9.48
N ASN A 7 -5.10 -8.41 -8.69
CA ASN A 7 -3.71 -8.87 -8.79
C ASN A 7 -3.48 -9.92 -9.91
N ALA A 8 -3.80 -9.60 -11.17
CA ALA A 8 -3.45 -10.43 -12.32
C ALA A 8 -2.60 -9.61 -13.32
N PRO A 9 -1.39 -10.08 -13.70
CA PRO A 9 -0.42 -9.28 -14.45
C PRO A 9 -0.79 -9.03 -15.93
N ASP A 10 -1.79 -9.73 -16.47
CA ASP A 10 -2.11 -9.75 -17.91
C ASP A 10 -3.50 -9.18 -18.24
N ARG A 11 -4.10 -8.39 -17.33
CA ARG A 11 -5.37 -7.71 -17.64
C ARG A 11 -5.10 -6.42 -18.43
N PRO A 12 -5.85 -6.15 -19.51
CA PRO A 12 -5.73 -4.87 -20.23
C PRO A 12 -6.04 -3.73 -19.27
N LYS A 13 -5.05 -2.86 -19.04
CA LYS A 13 -5.21 -1.69 -18.17
C LYS A 13 -6.31 -0.80 -18.74
N ARG A 14 -7.46 -0.77 -18.07
CA ARG A 14 -8.54 0.16 -18.41
C ARG A 14 -8.02 1.58 -18.23
N PRO A 15 -8.30 2.50 -19.18
CA PRO A 15 -7.90 3.89 -19.02
C PRO A 15 -8.55 4.47 -17.76
N LEU A 16 -7.75 5.18 -16.95
CA LEU A 16 -8.24 5.78 -15.72
C LEU A 16 -9.25 6.89 -16.03
N PRO A 17 -10.38 6.98 -15.30
CA PRO A 17 -11.31 8.07 -15.46
C PRO A 17 -10.67 9.41 -15.03
N PRO A 18 -11.14 10.56 -15.55
CA PRO A 18 -10.57 11.86 -15.24
C PRO A 18 -10.67 12.25 -13.75
N ALA A 19 -11.59 11.63 -13.00
CA ALA A 19 -11.67 11.77 -11.55
C ALA A 19 -10.51 11.05 -10.83
N ALA A 20 -10.13 9.86 -11.30
CA ALA A 20 -9.00 9.11 -10.73
C ALA A 20 -7.67 9.82 -10.99
N LEU A 21 -7.48 10.40 -12.18
CA LEU A 21 -6.29 11.19 -12.50
C LEU A 21 -6.15 12.41 -11.59
N ARG A 22 -7.26 13.11 -11.29
CA ARG A 22 -7.27 14.24 -10.35
C ARG A 22 -6.92 13.80 -8.93
N ALA A 23 -7.51 12.72 -8.45
CA ALA A 23 -7.23 12.18 -7.11
C ALA A 23 -5.75 11.76 -6.95
N LEU A 24 -5.16 11.14 -7.98
CA LEU A 24 -3.75 10.77 -7.96
C LEU A 24 -2.84 12.01 -7.90
N LYS A 25 -3.17 13.06 -8.67
CA LYS A 25 -2.41 14.32 -8.66
C LYS A 25 -2.45 14.99 -7.28
N GLU A 26 -3.63 15.07 -6.66
CA GLU A 26 -3.78 15.63 -5.31
C GLU A 26 -3.03 14.80 -4.25
N ALA A 27 -3.10 13.47 -4.33
CA ALA A 27 -2.36 12.58 -3.43
C ALA A 27 -0.84 12.73 -3.61
N GLU A 28 -0.37 12.96 -4.84
CA GLU A 28 1.04 13.23 -5.11
C GLU A 28 1.48 14.59 -4.57
N GLU A 29 0.69 15.65 -4.78
CA GLU A 29 0.92 16.97 -4.18
C GLU A 29 0.98 16.89 -2.64
N ARG A 30 0.10 16.09 -2.02
CA ARG A 30 0.13 15.83 -0.57
C ARG A 30 1.40 15.11 -0.13
N ARG A 31 1.84 14.07 -0.85
CA ARG A 31 3.10 13.38 -0.55
C ARG A 31 4.34 14.24 -0.75
N GLN A 32 4.30 15.18 -1.70
CA GLN A 32 5.39 16.15 -1.90
C GLN A 32 5.41 17.22 -0.81
N ALA A 33 4.24 17.61 -0.30
CA ALA A 33 4.10 18.56 0.81
C ALA A 33 4.36 17.93 2.19
N GLU A 34 4.17 16.62 2.34
CA GLU A 34 4.59 15.88 3.52
C GLU A 34 6.11 15.77 3.56
N GLU A 35 6.73 16.40 4.56
CA GLU A 35 8.13 16.18 4.86
C GLU A 35 8.34 14.70 5.19
N LYS A 36 9.29 14.07 4.48
CA LYS A 36 9.73 12.71 4.81
C LYS A 36 10.33 12.74 6.21
N LYS A 37 9.54 12.35 7.20
CA LYS A 37 10.07 12.05 8.53
C LYS A 37 10.99 10.85 8.39
N GLU A 38 12.29 11.09 8.56
CA GLU A 38 13.28 10.03 8.75
C GLU A 38 13.00 9.38 10.10
N LEU A 39 12.07 8.42 10.10
CA LEU A 39 11.88 7.52 11.22
C LEU A 39 13.09 6.59 11.28
N PRO A 40 13.65 6.33 12.48
CA PRO A 40 14.74 5.38 12.60
C PRO A 40 14.30 4.04 12.00
N PRO A 41 15.19 3.36 11.24
CA PRO A 41 14.85 2.07 10.67
C PRO A 41 14.51 1.11 11.81
N GLU A 42 13.45 0.35 11.63
CA GLU A 42 13.09 -0.69 12.60
C GLU A 42 14.11 -1.83 12.50
N ILE A 43 15.02 -1.91 13.47
CA ILE A 43 16.06 -2.93 13.54
C ILE A 43 15.44 -4.21 14.12
N GLY A 44 15.51 -5.31 13.37
CA GLY A 44 14.93 -6.59 13.78
C GLY A 44 13.42 -6.71 13.53
N GLY A 45 12.80 -5.68 12.95
CA GLY A 45 11.42 -5.74 12.47
C GLY A 45 11.30 -6.56 11.18
N ARG A 46 10.07 -7.00 10.89
CA ARG A 46 9.74 -7.84 9.72
C ARG A 46 9.90 -7.09 8.38
N GLY A 47 10.17 -5.78 8.44
CA GLY A 47 10.14 -4.86 7.31
C GLY A 47 8.71 -4.61 6.85
N GLY A 48 8.30 -3.34 6.77
CA GLY A 48 6.91 -2.98 6.47
C GLY A 48 6.17 -2.39 7.67
N GLU A 49 4.89 -2.11 7.47
CA GLU A 49 4.04 -1.53 8.51
C GLU A 49 3.73 -2.56 9.62
N ASP A 50 3.58 -2.08 10.86
CA ASP A 50 3.35 -2.92 12.04
C ASP A 50 2.15 -3.87 11.87
N PRO A 51 2.35 -5.20 11.85
CA PRO A 51 1.27 -6.18 11.69
C PRO A 51 0.14 -6.02 12.72
N ALA A 52 0.45 -5.57 13.94
CA ALA A 52 -0.56 -5.33 14.97
C ALA A 52 -1.44 -4.12 14.66
N ARG A 53 -0.92 -3.13 13.93
CA ARG A 53 -1.67 -1.94 13.52
C ARG A 53 -2.45 -2.15 12.23
N PHE A 54 -1.89 -2.91 11.28
CA PHE A 54 -2.41 -3.01 9.93
C PHE A 54 -2.98 -4.39 9.57
N GLY A 55 -2.88 -5.36 10.48
CA GLY A 55 -3.45 -6.70 10.30
C GLY A 55 -2.65 -7.61 9.36
N ASP A 56 -1.47 -7.19 8.89
CA ASP A 56 -0.64 -7.95 7.96
C ASP A 56 0.27 -8.96 8.68
N TRP A 57 -0.36 -9.93 9.35
CA TRP A 57 0.35 -11.04 10.00
C TRP A 57 0.78 -12.12 9.00
N GLU A 58 0.51 -11.95 7.70
CA GLU A 58 0.72 -12.97 6.69
C GLU A 58 2.06 -12.80 5.97
N ILE A 59 2.94 -13.79 6.11
CA ILE A 59 4.16 -13.88 5.32
C ILE A 59 4.04 -15.08 4.38
N LYS A 60 4.05 -14.83 3.06
CA LYS A 60 3.88 -15.87 2.01
C LYS A 60 2.60 -16.70 2.18
N GLY A 61 1.50 -16.06 2.60
CA GLY A 61 0.19 -16.71 2.78
C GLY A 61 0.10 -17.59 4.04
N ARG A 62 0.95 -17.35 5.03
CA ARG A 62 0.88 -17.98 6.35
C ARG A 62 0.82 -16.89 7.42
N ALA A 63 -0.15 -16.97 8.32
CA ALA A 63 -0.16 -16.17 9.53
C ALA A 63 1.03 -16.57 10.41
N ILE A 64 1.94 -15.62 10.67
CA ILE A 64 3.12 -15.81 11.51
C ILE A 64 2.96 -14.94 12.74
N ASP A 65 2.65 -15.59 13.86
CA ASP A 65 2.81 -15.03 15.20
C ASP A 65 4.18 -15.47 15.74
N PHE A 66 4.84 -14.62 16.55
CA PHE A 66 6.24 -14.65 17.03
C PHE A 66 7.35 -14.61 15.94
#